data_AF-A0A147K3F9-F1
#
_entry.id   AF-A0A147K3F9-F1
#
_cell.length_a   1.000
_cell.length_b   1.000
_cell.length_c   1.000
_cell.angle_alpha   90.00
_cell.angle_beta   90.00
_cell.angle_gamma   90.00
#
_symmetry.space_group_name_H-M   'P 1'
#
loop_
_entity.id
_entity.type
_entity.pdbx_description
1 polymer ?
#
loop_
_entity_poly.entity_id
_entity_poly.type
_entity_poly.pdbx_seq_one_letter_code
_entity_poly.pdbx_strand_id
1 'polypeptide(L)'
;MEELKEHGGEICSKFGISRGDFDAILSSLSIFVTTVPKSVFKSFLLEAEKLLPENPDDVPYIALGLKLGCPIWSEDEDLKRQSKVKVFSTRELIKLLSGTKP
;
A
#
# COMPACT_ATOMS: atom_id res chain seq x y z
N MET A 1 -4.10 -8.06 -2.08
CA MET A 1 -3.49 -9.20 -2.81
C MET A 1 -4.22 -9.49 -4.11
N GLU A 2 -5.48 -9.07 -4.18
CA GLU A 2 -6.42 -9.21 -5.29
C GLU A 2 -5.90 -8.48 -6.53
N GLU A 3 -5.50 -7.20 -6.41
CA GLU A 3 -4.96 -6.41 -7.51
C GLU A 3 -3.74 -7.06 -8.20
N LEU A 4 -2.80 -7.62 -7.41
CA LEU A 4 -1.66 -8.36 -7.97
C LEU A 4 -2.11 -9.58 -8.76
N LYS A 5 -3.14 -10.30 -8.29
CA LYS A 5 -3.68 -11.47 -9.00
C LYS A 5 -4.38 -11.07 -10.30
N GLU A 6 -5.12 -9.96 -10.28
CA GLU A 6 -5.80 -9.39 -11.45
C GLU A 6 -4.79 -9.00 -12.53
N HIS A 7 -3.69 -8.36 -12.15
CA HIS A 7 -2.62 -7.95 -13.07
C HIS A 7 -1.54 -9.03 -13.30
N GLY A 8 -1.71 -10.24 -12.74
CA GLY A 8 -0.69 -11.29 -12.77
C GLY A 8 -0.24 -11.68 -14.18
N GLY A 9 -1.15 -11.65 -15.17
CA GLY A 9 -0.81 -11.92 -16.57
C GLY A 9 0.11 -10.86 -17.19
N GLU A 10 -0.14 -9.58 -16.90
CA GLU A 10 0.71 -8.48 -17.37
C GLU A 10 2.09 -8.52 -16.71
N ILE A 11 2.14 -8.83 -15.41
CA ILE A 11 3.39 -9.01 -14.67
C ILE A 11 4.20 -10.17 -15.27
N CYS A 12 3.58 -11.33 -15.52
CA CYS A 12 4.25 -12.46 -16.16
C CYS A 12 4.85 -12.07 -17.52
N SER A 13 4.08 -11.36 -18.34
CA SER A 13 4.51 -10.90 -19.67
C SER A 13 5.68 -9.92 -19.61
N LYS A 14 5.60 -8.88 -18.78
CA LYS A 14 6.62 -7.83 -18.69
C LYS A 14 7.94 -8.33 -18.10
N PHE A 15 7.88 -9.24 -17.13
CA PHE A 15 9.06 -9.73 -16.42
C PHE A 15 9.58 -11.07 -16.94
N GLY A 16 8.89 -11.69 -17.92
CA GLY A 16 9.28 -12.97 -18.51
C GLY A 16 9.24 -14.13 -17.50
N ILE A 17 8.37 -14.05 -16.50
CA ILE A 17 8.22 -15.09 -15.47
C ILE A 17 7.04 -16.00 -15.78
N SER A 18 7.13 -17.26 -15.38
CA SER A 18 6.01 -18.19 -15.53
C SER A 18 4.89 -17.88 -14.54
N ARG A 19 3.67 -18.35 -14.83
CA ARG A 19 2.56 -18.23 -13.88
C ARG A 19 2.84 -18.94 -12.55
N GLY A 20 3.53 -20.08 -12.61
CA GLY A 20 3.93 -20.82 -11.41
C GLY A 20 4.91 -20.03 -10.54
N ASP A 21 5.89 -19.36 -11.15
CA ASP A 21 6.84 -18.50 -10.42
C ASP A 21 6.13 -17.30 -9.79
N PHE A 22 5.21 -16.65 -10.54
CA PHE A 22 4.40 -15.56 -10.01
C PHE A 22 3.60 -15.99 -8.77
N ASP A 23 2.89 -17.12 -8.85
CA ASP A 23 2.08 -17.61 -7.74
C ASP A 23 2.97 -18.00 -6.53
N ALA A 24 4.18 -18.55 -6.76
CA ALA A 24 5.14 -18.86 -5.70
C ALA A 24 5.72 -17.60 -5.01
N ILE A 25 6.05 -16.57 -5.80
CA ILE A 25 6.49 -15.26 -5.27
C ILE A 25 5.37 -14.64 -4.45
N LEU A 26 4.14 -14.64 -4.97
CA LEU A 26 2.98 -14.08 -4.29
C LEU A 26 2.69 -14.81 -2.96
N SER A 27 2.81 -16.15 -2.94
CA SER A 27 2.70 -16.94 -1.72
C SER A 27 3.81 -16.63 -0.71
N SER A 28 5.01 -16.30 -1.18
CA SER A 28 6.12 -15.91 -0.31
C SER A 28 5.88 -14.51 0.29
N LEU A 29 5.31 -13.60 -0.50
CA LEU A 29 5.00 -12.23 -0.06
C LEU A 29 4.02 -12.22 1.11
N SER A 30 3.02 -13.11 1.13
CA SER A 30 2.05 -13.19 2.23
C SER A 30 2.67 -13.63 3.58
N ILE A 31 3.91 -14.10 3.59
CA ILE A 31 4.66 -14.41 4.82
C ILE A 31 5.15 -13.10 5.47
N PHE A 32 5.47 -12.10 4.66
CA PHE A 32 6.04 -10.82 5.12
C PHE A 32 5.01 -9.70 5.21
N VAL A 33 3.91 -9.82 4.47
CA VAL A 33 2.87 -8.78 4.37
C VAL A 33 1.53 -9.32 4.87
N THR A 34 0.92 -8.60 5.81
CA THR A 34 -0.43 -8.90 6.29
C THR A 34 -1.45 -8.06 5.53
N THR A 35 -2.46 -8.70 4.95
CA THR A 35 -3.60 -7.98 4.36
C THR A 35 -4.63 -7.64 5.43
N VAL A 36 -5.14 -6.42 5.39
CA VAL A 36 -6.18 -5.96 6.32
C VAL A 36 -7.52 -5.90 5.59
N PRO A 37 -8.57 -6.58 6.07
CA PRO A 37 -9.87 -6.56 5.40
C PRO A 37 -10.55 -5.19 5.55
N LYS A 38 -11.30 -4.79 4.51
CA LYS A 38 -12.01 -3.48 4.46
C LYS A 38 -12.91 -3.22 5.66
N SER A 39 -13.49 -4.27 6.25
CA SER A 39 -14.32 -4.16 7.46
C SER A 39 -13.59 -3.50 8.65
N VAL A 40 -12.27 -3.65 8.76
CA VAL A 40 -11.47 -3.12 9.89
C VAL A 40 -11.36 -1.60 9.87
N PHE A 41 -11.29 -1.00 8.68
CA PHE A 41 -11.08 0.45 8.50
C PHE A 41 -12.29 1.15 7.88
N LYS A 42 -13.42 0.45 7.69
CA LYS A 42 -14.64 1.00 7.08
C LYS A 42 -15.13 2.29 7.73
N SER A 43 -14.98 2.42 9.06
CA SER A 43 -15.40 3.62 9.81
C SER A 43 -14.64 4.88 9.44
N PHE A 44 -13.44 4.76 8.84
CA PHE A 44 -12.58 5.87 8.46
C PHE A 44 -12.70 6.25 6.99
N LEU A 45 -13.48 5.51 6.18
CA LEU A 45 -13.61 5.78 4.74
C LEU A 45 -14.19 7.17 4.46
N LEU A 46 -15.22 7.59 5.19
CA LEU A 46 -15.84 8.91 5.01
C LEU A 46 -14.91 10.06 5.41
N GLU A 47 -13.99 9.83 6.36
CA GLU A 47 -12.98 10.83 6.71
C GLU A 47 -11.90 10.89 5.64
N ALA A 48 -11.42 9.72 5.19
CA ALA A 48 -10.41 9.61 4.15
C ALA A 48 -10.86 10.17 2.79
N GLU A 49 -12.12 9.98 2.41
CA GLU A 49 -12.69 10.53 1.16
C GLU A 49 -12.62 12.06 1.11
N LYS A 50 -12.80 12.72 2.27
CA LYS A 50 -12.67 14.19 2.36
C LYS A 50 -11.22 14.67 2.21
N LEU A 51 -10.25 13.79 2.44
CA LEU A 51 -8.83 14.10 2.33
C LEU A 51 -8.29 13.86 0.91
N LEU A 52 -8.97 13.04 0.11
CA LEU A 52 -8.62 12.70 -1.27
C LEU A 52 -9.83 12.85 -2.22
N PRO A 53 -10.35 14.06 -2.42
CA PRO A 53 -11.53 14.26 -3.27
C PRO A 53 -11.26 13.98 -4.76
N GLU A 54 -10.01 14.09 -5.20
CA GLU A 54 -9.60 13.92 -6.61
C GLU A 54 -9.32 12.45 -6.97
N ASN A 55 -9.01 11.61 -5.98
CA ASN A 55 -8.52 10.25 -6.21
C ASN A 55 -9.21 9.24 -5.27
N PRO A 56 -10.45 8.85 -5.58
CA PRO A 56 -11.29 8.02 -4.71
C PRO A 56 -10.77 6.58 -4.55
N ASP A 57 -9.98 6.08 -5.51
CA ASP A 57 -9.43 4.72 -5.47
C ASP A 57 -8.36 4.57 -4.37
N ASP A 58 -7.74 5.67 -3.96
CA ASP A 58 -6.69 5.71 -2.94
C ASP A 58 -7.21 5.92 -1.51
N VAL A 59 -8.50 6.24 -1.37
CA VAL A 59 -9.20 6.42 -0.08
C VAL A 59 -8.98 5.26 0.91
N PRO A 60 -9.01 3.97 0.48
CA PRO A 60 -8.75 2.85 1.38
C PRO A 60 -7.38 2.90 2.08
N TYR A 61 -6.34 3.43 1.42
CA TYR A 61 -5.00 3.52 2.00
C TYR A 61 -4.94 4.55 3.14
N ILE A 62 -5.52 5.74 2.93
CA ILE A 62 -5.63 6.77 3.97
C ILE A 62 -6.50 6.28 5.13
N ALA A 63 -7.64 5.66 4.84
CA ALA A 63 -8.54 5.14 5.87
C ALA A 63 -7.85 4.09 6.75
N LEU A 64 -7.03 3.22 6.14
CA LEU A 64 -6.24 2.24 6.87
C LEU A 64 -5.16 2.90 7.74
N GLY A 65 -4.43 3.88 7.19
CA GLY A 65 -3.42 4.64 7.95
C GLY A 65 -4.02 5.37 9.16
N LEU A 66 -5.19 5.99 8.98
CA LEU A 66 -5.95 6.61 10.08
C LEU A 66 -6.37 5.57 11.14
N LYS A 67 -6.88 4.42 10.69
CA LYS A 67 -7.35 3.35 11.59
C LYS A 67 -6.22 2.76 12.44
N LEU A 68 -5.06 2.55 11.84
CA LEU A 68 -3.90 1.93 12.50
C LEU A 68 -2.99 2.96 13.18
N GLY A 69 -3.17 4.25 12.90
CA GLY A 69 -2.26 5.29 13.35
C GLY A 69 -0.85 5.14 12.78
N CYS A 70 -0.72 4.54 11.59
CA CYS A 70 0.56 4.23 10.98
C CYS A 70 0.83 5.12 9.75
N PRO A 71 2.10 5.41 9.45
CA PRO A 71 2.45 6.07 8.21
C PRO A 71 2.20 5.15 7.00
N ILE A 72 2.04 5.76 5.83
CA ILE A 72 1.95 5.07 4.55
C ILE A 72 3.30 5.15 3.84
N TRP A 73 3.69 4.09 3.15
CA TRP A 73 4.80 4.10 2.20
C TRP A 73 4.23 4.17 0.79
N SER A 74 4.46 5.28 0.09
CA SER A 74 4.07 5.45 -1.31
C SER A 74 4.87 6.58 -1.97
N GLU A 75 5.11 6.45 -3.27
CA GLU A 75 5.63 7.55 -4.10
C GLU A 75 4.52 8.44 -4.65
N ASP A 76 3.26 8.10 -4.41
CA ASP A 76 2.12 8.87 -4.89
C ASP A 76 2.05 10.26 -4.23
N GLU A 77 2.09 11.30 -5.05
CA GLU A 77 2.04 12.69 -4.58
C GLU A 77 0.64 13.11 -4.12
N ASP A 78 -0.43 12.50 -4.65
CA ASP A 78 -1.80 12.73 -4.20
C ASP A 78 -1.96 12.31 -2.73
N LEU A 79 -1.42 11.13 -2.38
CA LEU A 79 -1.39 10.66 -1.00
C LEU A 79 -0.59 11.60 -0.09
N LYS A 80 0.46 12.24 -0.60
CA LYS A 80 1.30 13.18 0.16
C LYS A 80 0.65 14.56 0.35
N ARG A 81 -0.36 14.93 -0.45
CA ARG A 81 -1.04 16.24 -0.33
C ARG A 81 -1.86 16.37 0.96
N GLN A 82 -2.43 15.27 1.46
CA GLN A 82 -3.13 15.28 2.75
C GLN A 82 -2.14 15.29 3.93
N SER A 83 -2.54 15.90 5.05
CA SER A 83 -1.67 16.11 6.22
C SER A 83 -1.99 15.23 7.43
N LYS A 84 -3.02 14.39 7.35
CA LYS A 84 -3.55 13.59 8.46
C LYS A 84 -2.76 12.30 8.69
N VAL A 85 -2.26 11.70 7.61
CA VAL A 85 -1.45 10.49 7.65
C VAL A 85 -0.09 10.81 7.07
N LYS A 86 0.98 10.52 7.81
CA LYS A 86 2.35 10.72 7.29
C LYS A 86 2.58 9.75 6.13
N VAL A 87 2.98 10.26 4.98
CA VAL A 87 3.41 9.45 3.84
C VAL A 87 4.92 9.58 3.69
N PHE A 88 5.59 8.45 3.49
CA PHE A 88 7.00 8.35 3.18
C PHE A 88 7.19 7.90 1.74
N SER A 89 8.03 8.62 1.00
CA SER A 89 8.71 8.06 -0.17
C SER A 89 9.65 6.93 0.26
N THR A 90 10.03 6.09 -0.69
CA THR A 90 11.05 5.04 -0.53
C THR A 90 12.35 5.62 0.00
N ARG A 91 12.77 6.79 -0.50
CA ARG A 91 13.98 7.47 -0.03
C ARG A 91 13.87 7.87 1.45
N GLU A 92 12.75 8.44 1.85
CA GLU A 92 12.51 8.83 3.24
C GLU A 92 12.39 7.61 4.16
N LEU A 93 11.70 6.56 3.71
CA LEU A 93 11.56 5.31 4.46
C LEU A 93 12.91 4.63 4.67
N ILE A 94 13.74 4.52 3.62
CA ILE A 94 15.11 3.98 3.74
C ILE A 94 15.92 4.82 4.73
N LYS A 95 15.84 6.16 4.64
CA LYS A 95 16.55 7.05 5.58
C LYS A 95 16.07 6.85 7.03
N LEU A 96 14.77 6.63 7.24
CA LEU A 96 14.19 6.36 8.54
C LEU A 96 14.68 5.03 9.11
N LEU A 97 14.69 3.97 8.30
CA LEU A 97 15.07 2.62 8.72
C LEU A 97 16.58 2.47 8.90
N SER A 98 17.39 3.06 8.01
CA SER A 98 18.86 3.07 8.11
C SER A 98 19.40 3.92 9.27
N GLY A 99 18.56 4.73 9.91
CA GLY A 99 18.89 5.53 11.08
C GLY A 99 19.04 4.73 12.39
N THR A 100 18.81 3.41 12.38
CA THR A 100 19.02 2.54 13.55
C THR A 100 20.41 1.90 13.51
N LYS A 101 21.37 2.53 14.21
CA LYS A 101 22.52 1.82 14.78
C LYS A 101 22.14 1.24 16.14
N PRO A 102 22.33 -0.06 16.39
CA PRO A 102 23.04 -0.54 17.56
C PRO A 102 24.55 -0.43 17.34
#